data_AF-A0A8T3RT33-F1
#
_entry.id   AF-A0A8T3RT33-F1
#
_cell.length_a   1.000
_cell.length_b   1.000
_cell.length_c   1.000
_cell.angle_alpha   90.00
_cell.angle_beta   90.00
_cell.angle_gamma   90.00
#
_symmetry.space_group_name_H-M   'P 1'
#
loop_
_entity.id
_entity.type
_entity.pdbx_description
1 polymer ?
#
loop_
_entity_poly.entity_id
_entity_poly.type
_entity_poly.pdbx_seq_one_letter_code
_entity_poly.pdbx_strand_id
1 'polypeptide(L)'
;MQNTGARLGVVMDPIETIKPAKDSTFAMLLEAQSRGWALLYMQQADLRVRDGTALARVRTLAVRDEPGDWFSLGATREMPLGALDVILMRKDPPFDMEYIY
;
A
#
# COMPACT_ATOMS: atom_id res chain seq x y z
N MET A 1 0.35 19.27 -20.42
CA MET A 1 0.42 17.83 -20.07
C MET A 1 -0.13 17.69 -18.67
N GLN A 2 -1.24 17.00 -18.47
CA GLN A 2 -1.77 16.73 -17.13
C GLN A 2 -0.76 15.79 -16.46
N ASN A 3 -0.13 16.24 -15.38
CA ASN A 3 0.86 15.46 -14.66
C ASN A 3 0.09 14.34 -13.92
N THR A 4 -0.05 13.17 -14.53
CA THR A 4 -0.65 12.01 -13.88
C THR A 4 0.25 11.64 -12.70
N GLY A 5 -0.24 11.80 -11.47
CA GLY A 5 0.51 11.44 -10.26
C GLY A 5 0.92 9.97 -10.27
N ALA A 6 2.02 9.65 -9.57
CA ALA A 6 2.54 8.28 -9.52
C ALA A 6 1.56 7.33 -8.81
N ARG A 7 1.68 6.03 -9.09
CA ARG A 7 0.94 4.94 -8.44
C ARG A 7 1.85 4.26 -7.43
N LEU A 8 1.59 4.54 -6.15
CA LEU A 8 2.32 3.97 -5.03
C LEU A 8 1.55 2.76 -4.49
N GLY A 9 2.19 1.59 -4.54
CA GLY A 9 1.79 0.44 -3.75
C GLY A 9 2.40 0.49 -2.37
N VAL A 10 1.64 0.14 -1.34
CA VAL A 10 2.17 -0.13 0.00
C VAL A 10 1.82 -1.55 0.41
N VAL A 11 2.82 -2.30 0.84
CA VAL A 11 2.67 -3.60 1.49
C VAL A 11 2.95 -3.38 2.96
N MET A 12 1.94 -3.51 3.81
CA MET A 12 2.08 -3.30 5.25
C MET A 12 1.12 -4.19 6.04
N ASP A 13 1.33 -4.24 7.35
CA ASP A 13 0.40 -4.84 8.29
C ASP A 13 -0.99 -4.15 8.20
N PRO A 14 -2.06 -4.74 8.78
CA PRO A 14 -3.39 -4.17 8.71
C PRO A 14 -3.43 -2.67 9.07
N ILE A 15 -3.82 -1.80 8.14
CA ILE A 15 -3.79 -0.34 8.34
C ILE A 15 -4.74 0.11 9.46
N GLU A 16 -5.72 -0.71 9.79
CA GLU A 16 -6.63 -0.52 10.93
C GLU A 16 -5.97 -0.69 12.31
N THR A 17 -4.81 -1.34 12.40
CA THR A 17 -4.14 -1.61 13.70
C THR A 17 -3.06 -0.60 14.06
N ILE A 18 -2.69 0.29 13.13
CA ILE A 18 -1.61 1.25 13.35
C ILE A 18 -2.01 2.33 14.37
N LYS A 19 -1.00 3.03 14.87
CA LYS A 19 -1.18 4.31 15.59
C LYS A 19 -0.75 5.44 14.66
N PRO A 20 -1.68 6.13 13.95
CA PRO A 20 -1.33 7.06 12.87
C PRO A 20 -0.27 8.10 13.26
N ALA A 21 -0.41 8.70 14.44
CA ALA A 21 0.53 9.70 14.96
C ALA A 21 1.96 9.20 15.23
N LYS A 22 2.20 7.88 15.20
CA LYS A 22 3.50 7.24 15.43
C LYS A 22 3.96 6.38 14.25
N ASP A 23 3.19 6.35 13.17
CA ASP A 23 3.43 5.48 12.03
C ASP A 23 4.08 6.26 10.88
N SER A 24 5.34 5.93 10.58
CA SER A 24 6.07 6.59 9.50
C SER A 24 5.58 6.17 8.11
N THR A 25 5.01 4.97 7.95
CA THR A 25 4.36 4.56 6.71
C THR A 25 3.16 5.46 6.43
N PHE A 26 2.33 5.71 7.46
CA PHE A 26 1.17 6.59 7.36
C PHE A 26 1.56 8.02 6.99
N ALA A 27 2.61 8.57 7.60
CA ALA A 27 3.14 9.88 7.24
C ALA A 27 3.57 9.96 5.76
N MET A 28 4.20 8.90 5.23
CA MET A 28 4.57 8.83 3.81
C MET A 28 3.34 8.75 2.90
N LEU A 29 2.29 8.03 3.30
CA LEU A 29 1.05 7.91 2.54
C LEU A 29 0.28 9.23 2.47
N LEU A 30 0.21 9.98 3.58
CA LEU A 30 -0.38 11.33 3.60
C LEU A 30 0.32 12.26 2.60
N GLU A 31 1.65 12.25 2.59
CA GLU A 31 2.45 13.09 1.68
C GLU A 31 2.35 12.63 0.22
N ALA A 32 2.31 11.32 -0.05
CA ALA A 32 2.06 10.83 -1.40
C ALA A 32 0.68 11.27 -1.91
N GLN A 33 -0.36 11.16 -1.07
CA GLN A 33 -1.70 11.62 -1.42
C GLN A 33 -1.76 13.14 -1.61
N SER A 34 -1.07 13.93 -0.79
CA SER A 34 -1.02 15.40 -0.93
C SER A 34 -0.44 15.83 -2.29
N ARG A 35 0.48 15.03 -2.85
CA ARG A 35 1.06 15.19 -4.20
C ARG A 35 0.15 14.68 -5.32
N GLY A 36 -1.04 14.19 -5.00
CA GLY A 36 -1.99 13.62 -5.97
C GLY A 36 -1.60 12.23 -6.48
N TRP A 37 -0.78 11.49 -5.74
CA TRP A 37 -0.44 10.12 -6.11
C TRP A 37 -1.60 9.18 -5.80
N ALA A 38 -1.77 8.16 -6.65
CA ALA A 38 -2.74 7.10 -6.40
C ALA A 38 -2.13 6.09 -5.43
N LEU A 39 -2.82 5.83 -4.32
CA LEU A 39 -2.38 4.86 -3.32
C LEU A 39 -3.10 3.53 -3.48
N LEU A 40 -2.33 2.44 -3.42
CA LEU A 40 -2.83 1.08 -3.50
C LEU A 40 -2.30 0.28 -2.31
N TYR A 41 -3.24 -0.21 -1.50
CA TYR A 41 -2.98 -0.98 -0.30
C TYR A 41 -2.97 -2.48 -0.58
N MET A 42 -1.99 -3.17 0.00
CA MET A 42 -1.79 -4.60 -0.04
C MET A 42 -1.31 -5.09 1.33
N GLN A 43 -1.69 -6.31 1.69
CA GLN A 43 -0.99 -7.08 2.72
C GLN A 43 -0.04 -8.07 2.05
N GLN A 44 0.88 -8.67 2.82
CA GLN A 44 1.82 -9.64 2.25
C GLN A 44 1.10 -10.84 1.62
N ALA A 45 0.03 -11.33 2.25
CA ALA A 45 -0.79 -12.43 1.74
C ALA A 45 -1.55 -12.09 0.44
N ASP A 46 -1.55 -10.83 0.01
CA ASP A 46 -2.14 -10.41 -1.27
C ASP A 46 -1.17 -10.52 -2.43
N LEU A 47 0.13 -10.67 -2.17
CA LEU A 47 1.19 -10.82 -3.17
C LEU A 47 1.25 -12.26 -3.67
N ARG A 48 1.44 -12.44 -4.98
CA ARG A 48 1.68 -13.76 -5.56
C ARG A 48 2.41 -13.69 -6.88
N VAL A 49 2.98 -14.82 -7.30
CA VAL A 49 3.55 -15.00 -8.63
C VAL A 49 2.73 -16.01 -9.40
N ARG A 50 2.37 -15.69 -10.66
CA ARG A 50 1.77 -16.64 -11.60
C ARG A 50 2.48 -16.52 -12.94
N ASP A 51 2.99 -17.64 -13.45
CA ASP A 51 3.67 -17.72 -14.75
C ASP A 51 4.77 -16.65 -14.92
N GLY A 52 5.60 -16.47 -13.88
CA GLY A 52 6.68 -15.48 -13.86
C GLY A 52 6.23 -14.02 -13.71
N THR A 53 4.92 -13.76 -13.61
CA THR A 53 4.37 -12.41 -13.41
C THR A 53 4.02 -12.20 -11.95
N ALA A 54 4.58 -11.15 -11.34
CA ALA A 54 4.23 -10.71 -10.00
C ALA A 54 2.87 -9.98 -10.03
N LEU A 55 1.91 -10.50 -9.28
CA LEU A 55 0.53 -10.04 -9.18
C LEU A 55 0.20 -9.69 -7.73
N ALA A 56 -0.79 -8.82 -7.52
CA ALA A 56 -1.37 -8.60 -6.21
C ALA A 56 -2.87 -8.37 -6.26
N ARG A 57 -3.56 -8.73 -5.17
CA ARG A 57 -4.88 -8.18 -4.85
C ARG A 57 -4.67 -6.83 -4.17
N VAL A 58 -5.16 -5.77 -4.79
CA VAL A 58 -4.99 -4.40 -4.31
C VAL A 58 -6.33 -3.79 -3.94
N ARG A 59 -6.32 -2.86 -3.00
CA ARG A 59 -7.43 -1.97 -2.70
C ARG A 59 -6.98 -0.53 -2.89
N THR A 60 -7.80 0.31 -3.53
CA THR A 60 -7.53 1.76 -3.54
C THR A 60 -7.56 2.27 -2.10
N LEU A 61 -6.54 3.03 -1.73
CA LEU A 61 -6.41 3.60 -0.40
C LEU A 61 -6.60 5.11 -0.48
N ALA A 62 -7.41 5.65 0.43
CA ALA A 62 -7.37 7.06 0.78
C ALA A 62 -7.06 7.17 2.27
N VAL A 63 -6.18 8.11 2.63
CA VAL A 63 -5.75 8.38 4.01
C VAL A 63 -6.13 9.79 4.43
N ARG A 64 -6.40 10.00 5.71
CA ARG A 64 -6.82 11.29 6.27
C ARG A 64 -6.17 11.48 7.63
N ASP A 65 -5.72 12.69 7.95
CA ASP A 65 -5.23 13.00 9.30
C ASP A 65 -6.42 13.30 10.23
N GLU A 66 -7.25 12.27 10.44
CA GLU A 66 -8.48 12.35 11.23
C GLU A 66 -8.51 11.20 12.26
N PRO A 67 -8.45 11.50 13.56
CA PRO A 67 -8.53 10.50 14.61
C PRO A 67 -9.84 9.70 14.52
N GLY A 68 -9.74 8.38 14.42
CA GLY A 68 -10.90 7.49 14.29
C GLY A 68 -11.36 7.21 12.84
N ASP A 69 -10.93 8.00 11.86
CA ASP A 69 -11.24 7.80 10.43
C ASP A 69 -10.03 8.10 9.53
N TRP A 70 -8.90 7.46 9.82
CA TRP A 70 -7.63 7.77 9.15
C TRP A 70 -7.45 7.12 7.79
N PHE A 71 -8.35 6.22 7.37
CA PHE A 71 -8.23 5.52 6.10
C PHE A 71 -9.57 5.03 5.55
N SER A 72 -9.65 4.82 4.25
CA SER A 72 -10.75 4.11 3.59
C SER A 72 -10.20 3.22 2.48
N LEU A 73 -10.73 2.01 2.38
CA LEU A 73 -10.37 1.04 1.34
C LEU A 73 -11.50 0.90 0.31
N GLY A 74 -11.14 0.97 -0.96
CA GLY A 74 -12.04 0.67 -2.07
C GLY A 74 -12.22 -0.84 -2.29
N ALA A 75 -12.91 -1.18 -3.37
CA ALA A 75 -13.09 -2.56 -3.79
C ALA A 75 -11.74 -3.25 -4.11
N THR A 76 -11.65 -4.52 -3.76
CA THR A 76 -10.51 -5.36 -4.10
C THR A 76 -10.48 -5.65 -5.60
N ARG A 77 -9.32 -5.51 -6.23
CA ARG A 77 -9.08 -5.93 -7.62
C ARG A 77 -7.70 -6.55 -7.77
N GLU A 78 -7.53 -7.38 -8.77
CA GLU A 78 -6.23 -7.95 -9.13
C GLU A 78 -5.49 -7.08 -10.14
N MET A 79 -4.17 -6.96 -10.01
CA MET A 79 -3.32 -6.32 -11.02
C MET A 79 -1.87 -6.82 -10.98
N PRO A 80 -1.12 -6.69 -12.10
CA PRO A 80 0.34 -6.86 -12.07
C PRO A 80 1.02 -5.76 -11.25
N LEU A 81 1.99 -6.16 -10.43
CA LEU A 81 2.79 -5.22 -9.63
C LEU A 81 3.65 -4.30 -10.51
N GLY A 82 4.03 -4.74 -11.71
CA GLY A 82 4.77 -3.93 -12.68
C GLY A 82 3.99 -2.74 -13.26
N ALA A 83 2.70 -2.60 -12.94
CA ALA A 83 1.90 -1.42 -13.29
C ALA A 83 1.90 -0.32 -12.21
N LEU A 84 2.65 -0.53 -11.12
CA LEU A 84 2.94 0.46 -10.08
C LEU A 84 4.26 1.16 -10.41
N ASP A 85 4.37 2.44 -10.06
CA ASP A 85 5.61 3.21 -10.24
C ASP A 85 6.57 2.98 -9.07
N VAL A 86 6.03 2.72 -7.88
CA VAL A 86 6.82 2.47 -6.67
C VAL A 86 6.06 1.53 -5.72
N ILE A 87 6.81 0.71 -4.98
CA ILE A 87 6.27 -0.14 -3.91
C ILE A 87 7.02 0.14 -2.62
N LEU A 88 6.30 0.51 -1.57
CA LEU A 88 6.82 0.58 -0.20
C LEU A 88 6.59 -0.78 0.48
N MET A 89 7.66 -1.53 0.72
CA MET A 89 7.62 -2.75 1.53
C MET A 89 7.81 -2.39 3.00
N ARG A 90 6.71 -2.35 3.76
CA ARG A 90 6.61 -1.84 5.13
C ARG A 90 5.89 -2.83 6.06
N LYS A 91 6.21 -4.12 5.95
CA LYS A 91 5.86 -5.11 6.96
C LYS A 91 6.84 -5.00 8.13
N ASP A 92 6.33 -4.99 9.36
CA ASP A 92 7.18 -4.98 10.55
C ASP A 92 7.93 -6.31 10.70
N PRO A 93 9.12 -6.32 11.33
CA PRO A 93 9.80 -7.56 11.69
C PRO A 93 8.91 -8.47 12.57
N PRO A 94 9.16 -9.79 12.60
CA PRO A 94 10.43 -10.44 12.31
C PRO A 94 10.67 -10.72 10.83
N PHE A 95 11.94 -10.84 10.47
CA PHE A 95 12.33 -11.51 9.23
C PHE A 95 12.15 -13.02 9.46
N ASP A 96 10.97 -13.55 9.14
CA ASP A 96 10.63 -14.97 9.22
C ASP A 96 10.56 -15.61 7.83
N MET A 97 10.31 -16.92 7.76
CA MET A 97 10.27 -17.64 6.48
C MET A 97 9.15 -17.14 5.54
N GLU A 98 8.06 -16.56 6.06
CA GLU A 98 7.04 -15.92 5.21
C GLU A 98 7.60 -14.70 4.49
N TYR A 99 8.63 -14.02 5.02
CA TYR A 99 9.34 -12.94 4.32
C TYR A 99 10.09 -13.43 3.06
N ILE A 100 10.48 -14.71 3.02
CA ILE A 100 11.29 -15.30 1.94
C ILE A 100 10.44 -16.06 0.91
N TYR A 101 9.35 -16.72 1.35
CA TYR A 101 8.62 -17.72 0.57
C TYR A 101 7.21 -17.30 0.16
#